data_AF-A0A4Y2AIL1-F1
#
_entry.id   AF-A0A4Y2AIL1-F1
#
_cell.length_a   1.000
_cell.length_b   1.000
_cell.length_c   1.000
_cell.angle_alpha   90.00
_cell.angle_beta   90.00
_cell.angle_gamma   90.00
#
_symmetry.space_group_name_H-M   'P 1'
#
loop_
_entity.id
_entity.type
_entity.pdbx_description
1 polymer ?
#
loop_
_entity_poly.entity_id
_entity_poly.type
_entity_poly.pdbx_seq_one_letter_code
_entity_poly.pdbx_strand_id
1 'polypeptide(L)'
;MNFPVITQEEVKTVMDDMDINKSPGPDGLTLGIIRELIFLDPAWFTELFNDCTRQGVFPDFWKIAKVLLIPKEGKDLTEVSAYRPICLLPTWGKVYDKIIAQRLLCDLESKGM
;
A
#
# COMPACT_ATOMS: atom_id res chain seq x y z
N MET A 1 -1.13 10.52 21.10
CA MET A 1 -1.95 9.29 21.03
C MET A 1 -1.00 8.11 21.09
N ASN A 2 -1.27 7.09 21.90
CA ASN A 2 -0.41 5.91 21.95
C ASN A 2 -1.03 4.85 21.01
N PHE A 3 -0.56 4.78 19.78
CA PHE A 3 -0.96 3.71 18.85
C PHE A 3 -0.22 2.42 19.23
N PRO A 4 -0.89 1.26 19.26
CA PRO A 4 -0.21 -0.02 19.47
C PRO A 4 0.92 -0.20 18.45
N VAL A 5 2.03 -0.81 18.87
CA VAL A 5 3.16 -1.09 18.00
C VAL A 5 2.72 -2.09 16.91
N ILE A 6 3.12 -1.83 15.66
CA ILE A 6 3.01 -2.76 14.54
C ILE A 6 3.98 -3.91 14.77
N THR A 7 3.47 -5.14 14.68
CA THR A 7 4.28 -6.35 14.90
C THR A 7 4.77 -6.94 13.58
N GLN A 8 5.85 -7.73 13.62
CA GLN A 8 6.34 -8.44 12.43
C GLN A 8 5.30 -9.43 11.88
N GLU A 9 4.52 -10.08 12.76
CA GLU A 9 3.46 -11.02 12.35
C GLU A 9 2.31 -10.29 11.64
N GLU A 10 1.98 -9.08 12.08
CA GLU A 10 0.99 -8.24 11.42
C GLU A 10 1.46 -7.81 10.03
N VAL A 11 2.71 -7.35 9.90
CA VAL A 11 3.30 -7.02 8.58
C VAL A 11 3.26 -8.24 7.67
N LYS A 12 3.68 -9.40 8.16
CA LYS A 12 3.66 -10.66 7.40
C LYS A 12 2.23 -11.04 6.97
N THR A 13 1.26 -10.97 7.88
CA THR A 13 -0.14 -11.26 7.58
C THR A 13 -0.68 -10.36 6.48
N VAL A 14 -0.37 -9.06 6.54
CA VAL A 14 -0.73 -8.10 5.49
C VAL A 14 -0.10 -8.48 4.15
N MET A 15 1.19 -8.83 4.14
CA MET A 15 1.89 -9.25 2.94
C MET A 15 1.28 -10.50 2.31
N ASP A 16 0.88 -11.48 3.14
CA ASP A 16 0.26 -12.72 2.69
C ASP A 16 -1.16 -12.52 2.13
N ASP A 17 -1.88 -11.50 2.62
CA ASP A 17 -3.22 -11.12 2.13
C ASP A 17 -3.17 -10.21 0.88
N MET A 18 -1.99 -9.75 0.44
CA MET A 18 -1.86 -8.90 -0.74
C MET A 18 -1.68 -9.71 -2.03
N ASP A 19 -2.34 -9.27 -3.12
CA ASP A 19 -2.20 -9.89 -4.44
C ASP A 19 -0.82 -9.60 -5.05
N ILE A 20 -0.02 -10.65 -5.24
CA ILE A 20 1.34 -10.59 -5.78
C ILE A 20 1.40 -10.17 -7.26
N ASN A 21 0.30 -10.29 -7.99
CA ASN A 21 0.26 -10.01 -9.44
C ASN A 21 -0.02 -8.53 -9.75
N LYS A 22 -0.08 -7.66 -8.73
CA LYS A 22 -0.29 -6.23 -8.94
C LYS A 22 0.95 -5.54 -9.50
N SER A 23 0.71 -4.60 -10.42
CA SER A 23 1.77 -3.78 -11.01
C SER A 23 2.43 -2.86 -9.98
N PRO A 24 3.75 -2.64 -10.10
CA PRO A 24 4.50 -1.78 -9.18
C PRO A 24 4.22 -0.29 -9.43
N GLY A 25 4.66 0.54 -8.48
CA GLY A 25 4.69 1.99 -8.66
C GLY A 25 5.84 2.47 -9.55
N PRO A 26 6.17 3.78 -9.50
CA PRO A 26 7.26 4.36 -10.30
C PRO A 26 8.65 3.75 -10.03
N ASP A 27 8.86 3.18 -8.84
CA ASP A 27 10.11 2.53 -8.44
C ASP A 27 10.34 1.15 -9.06
N GLY A 28 9.31 0.56 -9.69
CA GLY A 28 9.38 -0.77 -10.29
C GLY A 28 9.39 -1.92 -9.29
N LEU A 29 9.25 -1.65 -7.98
CA LEU A 29 9.31 -2.67 -6.93
C LEU A 29 7.95 -3.35 -6.75
N THR A 30 7.88 -4.61 -7.17
CA THR A 30 6.69 -5.46 -7.04
C THR A 30 6.53 -5.94 -5.60
N LEU A 31 5.34 -6.44 -5.27
CA LEU A 31 5.11 -7.05 -3.96
C LEU A 31 6.08 -8.20 -3.67
N GLY A 32 6.41 -9.02 -4.68
CA GLY A 32 7.37 -10.10 -4.54
C GLY A 32 8.75 -9.61 -4.09
N ILE A 33 9.29 -8.57 -4.74
CA ILE A 33 10.59 -8.00 -4.36
C ILE A 33 10.53 -7.41 -2.95
N ILE A 34 9.48 -6.66 -2.63
CA ILE A 34 9.28 -6.08 -1.29
C ILE A 34 9.20 -7.17 -0.23
N ARG A 35 8.51 -8.28 -0.51
CA ARG A 35 8.40 -9.40 0.42
C ARG A 35 9.76 -10.01 0.75
N GLU A 36 10.59 -10.24 -0.26
CA GLU A 36 11.95 -10.73 -0.05
C GLU A 36 12.79 -9.75 0.78
N LEU A 37 12.67 -8.44 0.52
CA LEU A 37 13.38 -7.41 1.30
C LEU A 37 12.90 -7.38 2.76
N ILE A 38 11.59 -7.43 3.00
CA ILE A 38 11.03 -7.47 4.37
C ILE A 38 11.46 -8.74 5.09
N PHE A 39 11.50 -9.88 4.42
CA PHE A 39 11.95 -11.14 5.03
C PHE A 39 13.46 -11.18 5.29
N LEU A 40 14.25 -10.39 4.57
CA LEU A 40 15.67 -10.24 4.83
C LEU A 40 15.93 -9.52 6.17
N ASP A 41 15.13 -8.50 6.50
CA ASP A 41 15.24 -7.77 7.78
C ASP A 41 13.85 -7.34 8.30
N PRO A 42 13.06 -8.27 8.86
CA PRO A 42 11.69 -7.96 9.28
C PRO A 42 11.67 -6.94 10.42
N ALA A 43 12.70 -6.92 11.27
CA ALA A 43 12.80 -5.97 12.37
C ALA A 43 12.92 -4.53 11.86
N TRP A 44 13.81 -4.28 10.91
CA TRP A 44 14.03 -2.94 10.37
C TRP A 44 12.80 -2.41 9.64
N PHE A 45 12.16 -3.23 8.78
CA PHE A 45 10.98 -2.78 8.03
C PHE A 45 9.75 -2.60 8.93
N THR A 46 9.55 -3.44 9.94
CA THR A 46 8.51 -3.21 10.94
C THR A 46 8.77 -1.91 11.71
N GLU A 47 10.02 -1.63 12.06
CA GLU A 47 10.36 -0.38 12.76
C GLU A 47 10.15 0.86 11.88
N LEU A 48 10.43 0.78 10.58
CA LEU A 48 10.10 1.83 9.61
C LEU A 48 8.61 2.18 9.63
N PHE A 49 7.72 1.18 9.65
CA PHE A 49 6.28 1.41 9.72
C PHE A 49 5.86 1.98 11.08
N ASN A 50 6.46 1.50 12.16
CA ASN A 50 6.24 2.08 13.50
C ASN A 50 6.67 3.53 13.59
N ASP A 51 7.80 3.90 12.97
CA ASP A 51 8.26 5.28 12.86
C ASP A 51 7.25 6.14 12.12
N CYS A 52 6.73 5.66 10.99
CA CYS A 52 5.66 6.33 10.25
C CYS A 52 4.43 6.57 11.15
N THR A 53 4.02 5.57 11.93
CA THR A 53 2.87 5.68 12.84
C THR A 53 3.13 6.64 14.00
N ARG A 54 4.28 6.54 14.67
CA ARG A 54 4.64 7.40 15.81
C ARG A 54 4.76 8.87 15.40
N GLN A 55 5.31 9.12 14.22
CA GLN A 55 5.50 10.47 13.70
C GLN A 55 4.24 11.00 13.01
N GLY A 56 3.26 10.14 12.70
CA GLY A 56 2.09 10.51 11.91
C GLY A 56 2.44 10.89 10.48
N VAL A 57 3.50 10.29 9.93
CA VAL A 57 4.04 10.62 8.61
C VAL A 57 3.74 9.48 7.65
N PHE A 58 3.18 9.83 6.51
CA PHE A 58 3.24 8.99 5.31
C PHE A 58 4.31 9.58 4.39
N PRO A 59 5.41 8.86 4.09
CA PRO A 59 6.50 9.34 3.25
C PRO A 59 6.03 9.90 1.90
N ASP A 60 6.58 11.04 1.49
CA ASP A 60 6.17 11.69 0.24
C ASP A 60 6.45 10.84 -0.99
N PHE A 61 7.55 10.08 -0.98
CA PHE A 61 7.87 9.16 -2.06
C PHE A 61 6.77 8.13 -2.29
N TRP A 62 6.10 7.66 -1.23
CA TRP A 62 5.00 6.69 -1.32
C TRP A 62 3.72 7.29 -1.91
N LYS A 63 3.61 8.63 -2.00
CA LYS A 63 2.46 9.35 -2.58
C LYS A 63 2.62 9.60 -4.07
N ILE A 64 3.82 9.43 -4.63
CA ILE A 64 4.11 9.69 -6.04
C ILE A 64 3.60 8.52 -6.87
N ALA A 65 2.59 8.77 -7.71
CA ALA A 65 2.00 7.74 -8.57
C ALA A 65 2.47 7.85 -10.03
N LYS A 66 2.54 6.71 -10.71
CA LYS A 66 2.55 6.64 -12.17
C LYS A 66 1.11 6.57 -12.67
N VAL A 67 0.67 7.57 -13.42
CA VAL A 67 -0.67 7.58 -14.01
C VAL A 67 -0.65 6.83 -15.34
N LEU A 68 -1.54 5.86 -15.50
CA LEU A 68 -1.76 5.15 -16.76
C LEU A 68 -3.21 5.34 -17.20
N LEU A 69 -3.43 5.46 -18.51
CA LEU A 69 -4.75 5.60 -19.11
C LEU A 69 -5.23 4.25 -19.62
N ILE A 70 -6.32 3.73 -19.06
CA ILE A 70 -6.97 2.49 -19.53
C ILE A 70 -8.12 2.86 -20.47
N PRO A 71 -8.15 2.35 -21.72
CA PRO A 71 -9.24 2.61 -22.65
C PRO A 71 -10.56 2.01 -22.16
N LYS A 72 -11.66 2.71 -22.42
CA LYS A 72 -13.04 2.23 -22.21
C LYS A 72 -13.51 1.49 -23.46
N GLU A 73 -14.09 0.31 -23.28
CA GLU A 73 -14.70 -0.43 -24.39
C GLU A 73 -15.84 0.37 -25.03
N GLY A 74 -15.94 0.31 -26.36
CA GLY A 74 -17.01 0.95 -27.13
C GLY A 74 -16.98 2.48 -27.18
N LYS A 75 -15.84 3.12 -26.83
CA LYS A 75 -15.65 4.57 -26.92
C LYS A 75 -14.69 4.95 -28.02
N ASP A 76 -14.89 6.13 -28.60
CA ASP A 76 -13.95 6.75 -29.53
C ASP A 76 -12.67 7.13 -28.80
N LEU A 77 -11.55 6.47 -29.13
CA LEU A 77 -10.26 6.65 -28.45
C LEU A 77 -9.59 8.00 -28.75
N THR A 78 -10.14 8.81 -29.66
CA THR A 78 -9.67 10.19 -29.87
C THR A 78 -10.15 11.14 -28.76
N GLU A 79 -11.19 10.77 -28.03
CA GLU A 79 -11.79 11.58 -26.96
C GLU A 79 -11.15 11.30 -25.61
N VAL A 80 -10.79 12.34 -24.84
CA VAL A 80 -10.21 12.20 -23.48
C VAL A 80 -11.14 11.40 -22.56
N SER A 81 -12.46 11.56 -22.73
CA SER A 81 -13.48 10.85 -21.96
C SER A 81 -13.45 9.33 -22.15
N ALA A 82 -12.80 8.83 -23.21
CA ALA A 82 -12.66 7.41 -23.51
C ALA A 82 -11.65 6.68 -22.62
N TYR A 83 -10.94 7.36 -21.74
CA TYR A 83 -9.96 6.76 -20.85
C TYR A 83 -10.40 6.78 -19.38
N ARG A 84 -9.88 5.82 -18.61
CA ARG A 84 -9.93 5.78 -17.14
C ARG A 84 -8.50 5.94 -16.63
N PRO A 85 -8.16 7.04 -15.91
CA PRO A 85 -6.87 7.13 -15.28
C PRO A 85 -6.79 6.13 -14.11
N ILE A 86 -5.67 5.42 -14.01
CA ILE A 86 -5.30 4.65 -12.82
C ILE A 86 -3.98 5.16 -12.27
N CYS A 87 -3.87 5.19 -10.94
CA CYS A 87 -2.65 5.61 -10.24
C CYS A 87 -1.93 4.38 -9.69
N LEU A 88 -0.74 4.10 -10.23
CA LEU A 88 0.14 3.08 -9.67
C LEU A 88 1.06 3.72 -8.62
N LEU A 89 0.73 3.51 -7.35
CA LEU A 89 1.52 3.93 -6.19
C LEU A 89 2.62 2.90 -5.83
N PRO A 90 3.74 3.33 -5.22
CA PRO A 90 4.76 2.44 -4.65
C PRO A 90 4.15 1.40 -3.72
N THR A 91 4.65 0.18 -3.82
CA THR A 91 4.06 -0.95 -3.09
C THR A 91 4.34 -0.86 -1.58
N TRP A 92 5.44 -0.24 -1.16
CA TRP A 92 5.76 0.03 0.26
C TRP A 92 4.64 0.77 1.00
N GLY A 93 4.15 1.86 0.39
CA GLY A 93 3.06 2.64 0.94
C GLY A 93 1.77 1.84 1.06
N LYS A 94 1.50 0.95 0.09
CA LYS A 94 0.32 0.07 0.12
C LYS A 94 0.37 -0.96 1.25
N VAL A 95 1.56 -1.46 1.60
CA VAL A 95 1.73 -2.35 2.77
C VAL A 95 1.34 -1.60 4.03
N TYR A 96 1.90 -0.40 4.22
CA TYR A 96 1.60 0.43 5.37
C TYR A 96 0.13 0.87 5.44
N ASP A 97 -0.44 1.34 4.32
CA ASP A 97 -1.86 1.71 4.21
C ASP A 97 -2.76 0.55 4.60
N LYS A 98 -2.44 -0.67 4.17
CA LYS A 98 -3.25 -1.86 4.48
C LYS A 98 -3.19 -2.23 5.97
N ILE A 99 -2.04 -2.10 6.63
CA ILE A 99 -1.92 -2.29 8.08
C ILE A 99 -2.86 -1.31 8.81
N ILE A 100 -2.78 -0.02 8.47
CA ILE A 100 -3.60 1.02 9.11
C ILE A 100 -5.09 0.81 8.81
N ALA A 101 -5.44 0.46 7.57
CA ALA A 101 -6.83 0.20 7.18
C ALA A 101 -7.44 -0.98 7.94
N GLN A 102 -6.71 -2.09 8.10
CA GLN A 102 -7.17 -3.25 8.87
C GLN A 102 -7.38 -2.89 10.34
N ARG A 103 -6.43 -2.16 10.96
CA ARG A 103 -6.58 -1.69 12.35
C ARG A 103 -7.79 -0.79 12.53
N LEU A 104 -8.00 0.15 11.60
CA LEU A 104 -9.15 1.04 11.64
C LEU A 104 -10.45 0.26 11.50
N LEU A 105 -10.52 -0.68 10.56
CA LEU A 105 -11.70 -1.52 10.36
C LEU A 105 -12.03 -2.32 11.62
N CYS A 106 -11.04 -2.98 12.23
CA CYS A 106 -11.27 -3.73 13.48
C CYS A 106 -11.76 -2.82 14.62
N ASP A 107 -11.23 -1.60 14.74
CA ASP A 107 -11.69 -0.63 15.74
C ASP A 107 -13.12 -0.18 15.48
N LEU A 108 -13.48 0.10 14.23
CA LEU A 108 -14.86 0.46 13.84
C LEU A 108 -15.86 -0.67 14.12
N GLU A 109 -15.52 -1.90 13.72
CA GLU A 109 -16.34 -3.09 13.95
C GLU A 109 -16.54 -3.35 15.45
N SER A 110 -15.49 -3.18 16.27
CA SER A 110 -15.58 -3.32 17.73
C SER A 110 -16.54 -2.33 18.39
N LYS A 111 -16.81 -1.20 17.72
CA LYS A 111 -17.72 -0.14 18.14
C LYS A 111 -19.11 -0.26 17.49
N GLY A 112 -19.34 -1.26 16.66
CA GLY A 112 -20.60 -1.50 15.95
C GLY A 112 -20.90 -0.48 14.85
N MET A 113 -19.85 0.14 14.26
CA MET A 113 -19.96 1.03 13.10
C MET A 113 -19.76 0.28 11.78
#